data_AF-A0AAE4Z8T8-F1
#
_entry.id   AF-A0AAE4Z8T8-F1
#
_cell.length_a   1.000
_cell.length_b   1.000
_cell.length_c   1.000
_cell.angle_alpha   90.00
_cell.angle_beta   90.00
_cell.angle_gamma   90.00
#
_symmetry.space_group_name_H-M   'P 1'
#
loop_
_entity.id
_entity.type
_entity.pdbx_description
1 polymer ?
#
loop_
_entity_poly.entity_id
_entity_poly.type
_entity_poly.pdbx_seq_one_letter_code
_entity_poly.pdbx_strand_id
1 'polypeptide(L)' 'MFELKPLHADSIPAALEKAMRYRLLNEPWQAASICEDILALEPENQEALVTFLLALTDQFGRERG' A
#
# COMPACT_ATOMS: atom_id res chain seq x y z
N MET A 1 -20.43 -7.39 -11.77
CA MET A 1 -19.26 -6.58 -11.39
C MET A 1 -19.22 -6.59 -9.88
N PHE A 2 -18.13 -7.06 -9.26
CA PHE A 2 -17.98 -7.01 -7.80
C PHE A 2 -17.62 -5.57 -7.42
N GLU A 3 -18.49 -4.89 -6.68
CA GLU A 3 -18.15 -3.61 -6.08
C GLU A 3 -17.32 -3.88 -4.82
N LEU A 4 -16.02 -3.62 -4.91
CA LEU A 4 -15.13 -3.64 -3.76
C LEU A 4 -15.59 -2.54 -2.80
N LYS A 5 -15.77 -2.88 -1.53
CA LYS A 5 -16.07 -1.87 -0.52
C LYS A 5 -14.89 -0.91 -0.43
N PRO A 6 -15.11 0.39 -0.61
CA PRO A 6 -14.05 1.37 -0.45
C PRO A 6 -13.52 1.29 0.98
N LEU A 7 -12.20 1.47 1.14
CA LEU A 7 -11.59 1.70 2.44
C LEU A 7 -12.32 2.88 3.10
N HIS A 8 -12.79 2.71 4.33
CA HIS A 8 -13.31 3.83 5.11
C HIS A 8 -12.12 4.71 5.51
N ALA A 9 -12.24 6.04 5.43
CA ALA A 9 -11.13 6.95 5.73
C ALA A 9 -10.52 6.70 7.13
N ASP A 10 -11.36 6.36 8.11
CA ASP A 10 -10.92 6.02 9.48
C ASP A 10 -10.01 4.78 9.56
N SER A 11 -9.98 3.96 8.50
CA SER A 11 -9.14 2.76 8.41
C SER A 11 -7.76 3.02 7.80
N ILE A 12 -7.49 4.23 7.29
CA ILE A 12 -6.20 4.60 6.68
C ILE A 12 -5.01 4.35 7.64
N PRO A 13 -5.05 4.74 8.93
CA PRO A 13 -3.94 4.46 9.84
C PRO A 13 -3.65 2.96 10.00
N ALA A 14 -4.69 2.13 10.10
CA ALA A 14 -4.54 0.68 10.20
C ALA A 14 -4.05 0.05 8.89
N ALA A 15 -4.47 0.60 7.74
CA ALA A 15 -4.00 0.17 6.43
C ALA A 15 -2.51 0.52 6.23
N LEU A 16 -2.08 1.72 6.63
CA LEU A 16 -0.67 2.11 6.62
C LEU A 16 0.19 1.18 7.48
N GLU A 17 -0.24 0.89 8.71
CA GLU A 17 0.46 -0.06 9.59
C GLU A 17 0.58 -1.44 8.92
N LYS A 18 -0.49 -1.90 8.26
CA LYS A 18 -0.49 -3.17 7.54
C LYS A 18 0.48 -3.15 6.34
N ALA A 19 0.52 -2.06 5.56
CA ALA A 19 1.46 -1.91 4.46
C ALA A 19 2.92 -1.96 4.95
N MET A 20 3.24 -1.26 6.04
CA MET A 20 4.57 -1.30 6.66
C MET A 20 4.94 -2.73 7.11
N ARG A 21 3.99 -3.46 7.71
CA ARG A 21 4.20 -4.87 8.10
C ARG A 21 4.47 -5.77 6.90
N TYR A 22 3.74 -5.61 5.80
CA TYR A 22 4.00 -6.40 4.58
C TYR A 22 5.39 -6.15 3.99
N ARG A 23 5.88 -4.91 4.05
CA ARG A 23 7.28 -4.62 3.67
C ARG A 23 8.29 -5.38 4.55
N LEU A 24 8.06 -5.42 5.87
CA LEU A 24 8.91 -6.19 6.80
C LEU A 24 8.85 -7.71 6.56
N LEU A 25 7.72 -8.21 6.05
CA LEU A 25 7.55 -9.61 5.64
C LEU A 25 8.12 -9.91 4.25
N ASN A 26 8.79 -8.94 3.62
CA ASN A 26 9.33 -9.09 2.27
C ASN A 26 8.25 -9.34 1.21
N GLU A 27 7.03 -8.85 1.45
CA GLU A 27 5.84 -8.91 0.59
C GLU A 27 5.51 -7.53 0.01
N PRO A 28 6.39 -6.96 -0.85
CA PRO A 28 6.28 -5.57 -1.27
C PRO A 28 5.11 -5.29 -2.22
N TRP A 29 4.61 -6.32 -2.93
CA TRP A 29 3.46 -6.16 -3.81
C TRP A 29 2.17 -5.89 -3.02
N GLN A 30 1.96 -6.62 -1.92
CA GLN A 30 0.85 -6.38 -0.98
C GLN A 30 0.93 -4.99 -0.36
N ALA A 31 2.13 -4.55 0.03
CA ALA A 31 2.32 -3.20 0.56
C ALA A 31 1.97 -2.12 -0.48
N ALA A 32 2.43 -2.29 -1.72
CA ALA A 32 2.15 -1.36 -2.81
C ALA A 32 0.64 -1.25 -3.10
N SER A 33 -0.06 -2.39 -3.18
CA SER A 33 -1.52 -2.42 -3.40
C SER A 33 -2.30 -1.70 -2.29
N ILE A 34 -1.90 -1.85 -1.02
CA ILE A 34 -2.57 -1.14 0.08
C ILE A 34 -2.34 0.37 -0.03
N CYS A 35 -1.11 0.80 -0.37
CA CYS A 35 -0.84 2.22 -0.55
C CYS A 35 -1.62 2.82 -1.73
N GLU A 36 -1.83 2.08 -2.82
CA GLU A 36 -2.69 2.51 -3.93
C GLU A 36 -4.13 2.76 -3.46
N ASP A 37 -4.69 1.86 -2.64
CA ASP A 37 -6.03 2.03 -2.08
C ASP A 37 -6.13 3.27 -1.17
N ILE A 38 -5.10 3.53 -0.35
CA ILE A 38 -5.05 4.73 0.49
C ILE A 38 -4.95 6.00 -0.37
N LEU A 39 -4.06 6.02 -1.36
CA LEU A 39 -3.84 7.19 -2.22
C LEU A 39 -5.03 7.47 -3.15
N ALA A 40 -5.86 6.47 -3.45
CA ALA A 40 -7.12 6.67 -4.14
C ALA A 40 -8.14 7.48 -3.30
N LEU A 41 -8.03 7.42 -1.96
CA LEU A 41 -8.89 8.14 -1.02
C LEU A 41 -8.26 9.47 -0.56
N GLU A 42 -6.96 9.45 -0.25
CA GLU A 42 -6.17 10.60 0.18
C GLU A 42 -4.89 10.73 -0.67
N PRO A 43 -4.97 11.37 -1.86
CA PRO A 43 -3.84 11.46 -2.79
C PRO A 43 -2.61 12.19 -2.23
N GLU A 44 -2.80 13.05 -1.23
CA GLU A 44 -1.74 13.84 -0.60
C GLU A 44 -1.20 13.21 0.70
N ASN A 45 -1.64 12.00 1.06
CA ASN A 45 -1.18 11.30 2.25
C ASN A 45 0.32 10.96 2.13
N GLN A 46 1.16 11.77 2.79
CA GLN A 46 2.62 11.70 2.67
C GLN A 46 3.18 10.34 3.15
N GLU A 47 2.60 9.76 4.19
CA GLU A 47 3.05 8.47 4.72
C GLU A 47 2.77 7.34 3.73
N ALA A 48 1.61 7.37 3.06
CA ALA A 48 1.28 6.45 1.99
C ALA A 48 2.20 6.62 0.78
N LEU A 49 2.49 7.85 0.35
CA LEU A 49 3.42 8.13 -0.76
C LEU A 49 4.83 7.59 -0.49
N VAL A 50 5.36 7.85 0.71
CA VAL A 50 6.69 7.36 1.11
C VAL A 50 6.69 5.83 1.18
N THR A 51 5.67 5.24 1.79
CA THR A 51 5.58 3.77 1.92
C THR A 51 5.43 3.10 0.56
N PHE A 52 4.64 3.70 -0.35
CA PHE A 52 4.46 3.22 -1.72
C PHE A 52 5.77 3.24 -2.51
N LEU A 53 6.50 4.37 -2.47
CA LEU A 53 7.80 4.50 -3.13
C LEU A 53 8.76 3.40 -2.66
N LEU A 54 8.85 3.20 -1.35
CA LEU A 54 9.73 2.18 -0.78
C LEU A 54 9.29 0.76 -1.19
N ALA A 55 7.99 0.47 -1.15
CA ALA A 55 7.43 -0.81 -1.61
C ALA A 55 7.70 -1.08 -3.10
N LEU A 56 7.68 -0.06 -3.96
CA LEU A 56 8.05 -0.21 -5.37
C LEU A 56 9.55 -0.52 -5.52
N THR A 57 10.43 0.14 -4.76
CA THR A 57 11.86 -0.15 -4.82
C THR A 57 12.22 -1.52 -4.25
N ASP A 58 11.47 -2.02 -3.26
CA ASP A 58 11.64 -3.37 -2.70
C ASP A 58 11.35 -4.50 -3.73
N GLN A 59 10.66 -4.17 -4.84
CA GLN A 59 10.38 -5.07 -5.95
C GLN A 59 11.49 -5.10 -7.00
N PHE A 60 12.44 -4.16 -6.97
CA PHE A 60 13.51 -4.11 -7.97
C PHE A 60 14.36 -5.38 -7.91
N GLY A 61 14.64 -5.96 -9.09
CA GLY A 61 15.38 -7.21 -9.19
C GLY A 61 14.58 -8.47 -8.85
N ARG A 62 13.29 -8.36 -8.51
CA ARG A 62 12.37 -9.51 -8.45
C ARG A 62 11.77 -9.72 -9.83
N GLU A 63 11.81 -10.95 -10.33
CA GLU A 63 11.01 -11.31 -11.49
C GLU A 63 9.53 -11.13 -11.13
N ARG A 64 8.79 -10.41 -11.97
CA ARG A 64 7.32 -10.41 -11.89
C ARG A 64 6.88 -11.84 -12.22
N GLY A 65 6.47 -12.59 -11.19
CA GLY A 65 5.80 -13.88 -11.37
C GLY A 65 4.54 -13.74 -12.20
#